data_AF-S0EU42-F1
#
_entry.id   AF-S0EU42-F1
#
_cell.length_a   1.000
_cell.length_b   1.000
_cell.length_c   1.000
_cell.angle_alpha   90.00
_cell.angle_beta   90.00
_cell.angle_gamma   90.00
#
_symmetry.space_group_name_H-M   'P 1'
#
loop_
_entity.id
_entity.type
_entity.pdbx_description
1 polymer ?
#
loop_
_entity_poly.entity_id
_entity_poly.type
_entity_poly.pdbx_seq_one_letter_code
_entity_poly.pdbx_strand_id
1 'polypeptide(L)'
;MQLNANPLNSVGGIQRVVCAWKRLFASKIIVFVVVACGVIFGLIFSIQRREIARAHRLYAQARAEIQRDGLPLTVDSLVPFKVPDSQNAARFYLKVFADYRANPNWGGLEAAALDFPNKPHSALAHQAALDYMRATEPEVKLIEKAVTFPYCDFHYEWKWVVAASKPFYARFRQLARLLYLDAYLLDNEGQPIQALDRLELAAKMAKQVVAEDPSENALLVSCAIYGIIHKEWLRIVQHHPNDPVVLQHALEVNHVIPRTFDLCWSIREEVYTAVALGNELRRHPKEAVELMQQEGIAKSPAKIPWWKQLWERLIGRGAPIAEEMTPEQLDVVEARALDYFHKVFGILKRSPQDMLQTKRALQQLDNETDTRAKAAPSQYLIQQIVTLSPFTYITDHLFTHEIRWWARESLAQKWLYRCKYGVTPSDTKLLSLLKGMPPEVRDALFPAPTHLDARPKAISNTP
;
A
#
# COMPACT_ATOMS: atom_id res chain seq x y z
N MET A 1 -72.52 40.64 79.58
CA MET A 1 -72.40 39.35 78.86
C MET A 1 -71.62 39.61 77.56
N GLN A 2 -70.30 39.39 77.58
CA GLN A 2 -69.44 39.48 76.40
C GLN A 2 -69.03 38.06 76.02
N LEU A 3 -69.52 37.58 74.87
CA LEU A 3 -69.11 36.31 74.26
C LEU A 3 -67.90 36.58 73.37
N ASN A 4 -66.71 36.23 73.86
CA ASN A 4 -65.48 36.18 73.08
C ASN A 4 -65.51 34.97 72.13
N ALA A 5 -65.82 35.22 70.86
CA ALA A 5 -65.58 34.26 69.79
C ALA A 5 -64.14 34.44 69.28
N ASN A 6 -63.22 33.56 69.70
CA ASN A 6 -61.90 33.44 69.09
C ASN A 6 -62.01 32.60 67.81
N PRO A 7 -61.82 33.16 66.61
CA PRO A 7 -61.82 32.38 65.39
C PRO A 7 -60.49 31.61 65.27
N LEU A 8 -60.59 30.30 65.48
CA LEU A 8 -59.95 29.26 64.67
C LEU A 8 -58.46 29.47 64.26
N ASN A 9 -57.57 28.98 65.11
CA ASN A 9 -56.18 28.59 64.78
C ASN A 9 -56.09 27.33 63.88
N SER A 10 -57.01 27.12 62.93
CA SER A 10 -57.06 25.88 62.11
C SER A 10 -56.23 25.92 60.82
N VAL A 11 -55.70 27.08 60.43
CA VAL A 11 -54.92 27.25 59.18
C VAL A 11 -53.52 26.63 59.28
N GLY A 12 -52.95 26.50 60.49
CA GLY A 12 -51.61 25.94 60.70
C GLY A 12 -51.50 24.42 60.53
N GLY A 13 -52.60 23.68 60.67
CA GLY A 13 -52.61 22.21 60.55
C GLY A 13 -52.46 21.72 59.11
N ILE A 14 -53.15 22.36 58.18
CA ILE A 14 -53.13 22.00 56.75
C ILE A 14 -51.74 22.27 56.15
N GLN A 15 -51.09 23.38 56.51
CA GLN A 15 -49.74 23.69 56.04
C GLN A 15 -48.70 22.65 56.49
N ARG A 16 -48.80 22.13 57.73
CA ARG A 16 -47.88 21.10 58.23
C ARG A 16 -48.06 19.77 57.49
N VAL A 17 -49.29 19.37 57.21
CA VAL A 17 -49.59 18.13 56.45
C VAL A 17 -49.09 18.24 55.00
N VAL A 18 -49.32 19.38 54.34
CA VAL A 18 -48.80 19.63 52.98
C VAL A 18 -47.28 19.62 52.96
N CYS A 19 -46.61 20.23 53.94
CA CYS A 19 -45.14 20.19 54.05
C CYS A 19 -44.61 18.76 54.28
N ALA A 20 -45.28 17.96 55.11
CA ALA A 20 -44.90 16.56 55.34
C ALA A 20 -45.05 15.70 54.07
N TRP A 21 -46.17 15.86 53.35
CA TRP A 21 -46.41 15.19 52.07
C TRP A 21 -45.40 15.59 51.00
N LYS A 22 -45.08 16.89 50.89
CA LYS A 22 -44.04 17.38 49.97
C LYS A 22 -42.67 16.77 50.27
N ARG A 23 -42.29 16.66 51.55
CA ARG A 23 -41.02 16.02 51.97
C ARG A 23 -40.98 14.52 51.64
N LEU A 24 -42.06 13.79 51.91
CA LEU A 24 -42.15 12.36 51.59
C LEU A 24 -42.13 12.11 50.08
N PHE A 25 -42.85 12.92 49.31
CA PHE A 25 -42.87 12.83 47.85
C PHE A 25 -41.49 13.15 47.26
N ALA A 26 -40.84 14.22 47.72
CA ALA A 26 -39.48 14.56 47.31
C ALA A 26 -38.47 13.45 47.65
N SER A 27 -38.54 12.87 48.85
CA SER A 27 -37.68 11.74 49.23
C SER A 27 -37.88 10.52 48.33
N LYS A 28 -39.12 10.16 47.99
CA LYS A 28 -39.42 9.06 47.07
C LYS A 28 -38.91 9.31 45.65
N ILE A 29 -39.02 10.55 45.16
CA ILE A 29 -38.46 10.94 43.85
C ILE A 29 -36.93 10.80 43.87
N ILE A 30 -36.26 11.29 44.91
CA ILE A 30 -34.80 11.20 45.01
C ILE A 30 -34.35 9.73 45.00
N VAL A 31 -35.00 8.87 45.80
CA VAL A 31 -34.70 7.43 45.82
C VAL A 31 -34.94 6.80 44.45
N PHE A 32 -36.05 7.13 43.79
CA PHE A 32 -36.35 6.63 42.45
C PHE A 32 -35.29 7.05 41.42
N VAL A 33 -34.88 8.33 41.42
CA VAL A 33 -33.83 8.84 40.53
C VAL A 33 -32.50 8.14 40.78
N VAL A 34 -32.09 7.96 42.04
CA VAL A 34 -30.85 7.26 42.38
C VAL A 34 -30.87 5.81 41.91
N VAL A 35 -31.98 5.09 42.12
CA VAL A 35 -32.14 3.71 41.65
C VAL A 35 -32.13 3.64 40.12
N ALA A 36 -32.86 4.52 39.44
CA ALA A 36 -32.90 4.59 37.98
C ALA A 36 -31.50 4.87 37.39
N CYS A 37 -30.77 5.85 37.94
CA CYS A 37 -29.39 6.11 37.57
C CYS A 37 -28.51 4.88 37.82
N GLY A 38 -28.62 4.22 38.98
CA GLY A 38 -27.85 3.01 39.30
C GLY A 38 -28.08 1.86 38.32
N VAL A 39 -29.33 1.63 37.89
CA VAL A 39 -29.67 0.64 36.85
C VAL A 39 -29.07 1.02 35.50
N ILE A 40 -29.18 2.28 35.08
CA ILE A 40 -28.60 2.76 33.82
C ILE A 40 -27.08 2.59 33.82
N PHE A 41 -26.39 3.04 34.89
CA PHE A 41 -24.95 2.86 35.03
C PHE A 41 -24.54 1.38 35.07
N GLY A 42 -25.30 0.54 35.78
CA GLY A 42 -25.07 -0.90 35.83
C GLY A 42 -25.21 -1.57 34.47
N LEU A 43 -26.21 -1.17 33.67
CA LEU A 43 -26.39 -1.65 32.30
C LEU A 43 -25.23 -1.22 31.40
N ILE A 44 -24.85 0.06 31.41
CA ILE A 44 -23.71 0.58 30.63
C ILE A 44 -22.43 -0.18 31.00
N PHE A 45 -22.14 -0.34 32.29
CA PHE A 45 -20.96 -1.05 32.77
C PHE A 45 -20.98 -2.54 32.37
N SER A 46 -22.15 -3.19 32.42
CA SER A 46 -22.30 -4.59 32.01
C SER A 46 -22.08 -4.79 30.51
N ILE A 47 -22.54 -3.84 29.68
CA ILE A 47 -22.34 -3.82 28.24
C ILE A 47 -20.84 -3.65 27.95
N GLN A 48 -20.21 -2.63 28.53
CA GLN A 48 -18.77 -2.38 28.39
C GLN A 48 -17.92 -3.59 28.81
N ARG A 49 -18.22 -4.22 29.95
CA ARG A 49 -17.49 -5.44 30.39
C ARG A 49 -17.64 -6.60 29.42
N ARG A 50 -18.85 -6.84 28.89
CA ARG A 50 -19.07 -7.91 27.90
C ARG A 50 -18.31 -7.63 26.62
N GLU A 51 -18.23 -6.37 26.22
CA GLU A 51 -17.52 -5.93 25.03
C GLU A 51 -16.01 -6.08 25.19
N ILE A 52 -15.44 -5.66 26.32
CA ILE A 52 -14.02 -5.88 26.66
C ILE A 52 -13.71 -7.38 26.69
N ALA A 53 -14.55 -8.19 27.34
CA ALA A 53 -14.35 -9.64 27.37
C ALA A 53 -14.49 -10.30 25.99
N ARG A 54 -15.29 -9.72 25.08
CA ARG A 54 -15.37 -10.15 23.68
C ARG A 54 -14.12 -9.71 22.93
N ALA A 55 -13.64 -8.49 23.16
CA ALA A 55 -12.43 -7.95 22.55
C ALA A 55 -11.20 -8.78 22.90
N HIS A 56 -10.99 -9.11 24.17
CA HIS A 56 -9.86 -9.95 24.60
C HIS A 56 -9.92 -11.34 23.96
N ARG A 57 -11.13 -11.92 23.82
CA ARG A 57 -11.31 -13.20 23.12
C ARG A 57 -10.98 -13.10 21.64
N LEU A 58 -11.45 -12.05 20.97
CA LEU A 58 -11.12 -11.78 19.56
C LEU A 58 -9.62 -11.53 19.37
N TYR A 59 -8.99 -10.80 20.28
CA TYR A 59 -7.55 -10.52 20.26
C TYR A 59 -6.73 -11.81 20.40
N ALA A 60 -7.03 -12.62 21.40
CA ALA A 60 -6.37 -13.91 21.61
C ALA A 60 -6.57 -14.86 20.41
N GLN A 61 -7.78 -14.91 19.86
CA GLN A 61 -8.09 -15.70 18.67
C GLN A 61 -7.30 -15.21 17.45
N ALA A 62 -7.32 -13.91 17.16
CA ALA A 62 -6.64 -13.33 16.01
C ALA A 62 -5.12 -13.55 16.08
N ARG A 63 -4.49 -13.38 17.27
CA ARG A 63 -3.07 -13.70 17.45
C ARG A 63 -2.77 -15.17 17.24
N ALA A 64 -3.62 -16.07 17.76
CA ALA A 64 -3.45 -17.50 17.58
C ALA A 64 -3.55 -17.90 16.09
N GLU A 65 -4.47 -17.29 15.34
CA GLU A 65 -4.62 -17.50 13.89
C GLU A 65 -3.41 -16.98 13.11
N ILE A 66 -2.96 -15.76 13.38
CA ILE A 66 -1.75 -15.17 12.77
C ILE A 66 -0.51 -16.02 13.06
N GLN A 67 -0.35 -16.49 14.30
CA GLN A 67 0.75 -17.35 14.69
C GLN A 67 0.70 -18.72 14.00
N ARG A 68 -0.50 -19.34 13.92
CA ARG A 68 -0.71 -20.60 13.19
C ARG A 68 -0.32 -20.48 11.73
N ASP A 69 -0.56 -19.32 11.13
CA ASP A 69 -0.26 -19.04 9.72
C ASP A 69 1.20 -18.62 9.48
N GLY A 70 2.03 -18.54 10.53
CA GLY A 70 3.46 -18.21 10.42
C GLY A 70 3.75 -16.74 10.11
N LEU A 71 2.77 -15.86 10.35
CA LEU A 71 2.90 -14.42 10.18
C LEU A 71 3.61 -13.80 11.40
N PRO A 72 4.41 -12.75 11.21
CA PRO A 72 5.28 -12.25 12.25
C PRO A 72 4.53 -11.46 13.32
N LEU A 73 4.75 -11.81 14.58
CA LEU A 73 4.27 -11.05 15.75
C LEU A 73 5.42 -10.32 16.49
N THR A 74 6.65 -10.51 16.02
CA THR A 74 7.90 -9.96 16.61
C THR A 74 8.87 -9.54 15.51
N VAL A 75 9.82 -8.67 15.83
CA VAL A 75 10.89 -8.25 14.89
C VAL A 75 11.65 -9.46 14.36
N ASP A 76 12.06 -10.36 15.26
CA ASP A 76 12.85 -11.54 14.90
C ASP A 76 12.10 -12.47 13.94
N SER A 77 10.76 -12.55 14.07
CA SER A 77 9.94 -13.29 13.11
C SER A 77 9.73 -12.58 11.77
N LEU A 78 9.85 -11.25 11.73
CA LEU A 78 9.71 -10.46 10.51
C LEU A 78 10.95 -10.61 9.62
N VAL A 79 12.14 -10.47 10.22
CA VAL A 79 13.45 -10.58 9.55
C VAL A 79 14.28 -11.68 10.22
N PRO A 80 14.06 -12.95 9.85
CA PRO A 80 14.57 -14.09 10.60
C PRO A 80 16.08 -14.34 10.43
N PHE A 81 16.73 -13.67 9.48
CA PHE A 81 18.14 -13.87 9.18
C PHE A 81 18.87 -12.53 9.04
N LYS A 82 20.03 -12.43 9.70
CA LYS A 82 20.94 -11.31 9.53
C LYS A 82 21.89 -11.60 8.37
N VAL A 83 21.85 -10.75 7.35
CA VAL A 83 22.73 -10.90 6.18
C VAL A 83 24.18 -10.56 6.56
N PRO A 84 25.16 -11.45 6.31
CA PRO A 84 26.57 -11.15 6.49
C PRO A 84 27.05 -10.04 5.54
N ASP A 85 27.92 -9.14 6.00
CA ASP A 85 28.46 -8.02 5.19
C ASP A 85 29.13 -8.47 3.88
N SER A 86 29.69 -9.69 3.85
CA SER A 86 30.31 -10.27 2.66
C SER A 86 29.29 -10.69 1.59
N GLN A 87 28.01 -10.81 1.95
CA GLN A 87 26.91 -11.22 1.08
C GLN A 87 25.90 -10.08 0.85
N ASN A 88 26.10 -8.92 1.48
CA ASN A 88 25.17 -7.80 1.47
C ASN A 88 25.52 -6.75 0.38
N ALA A 89 24.60 -6.54 -0.56
CA ALA A 89 24.69 -5.55 -1.63
C ALA A 89 24.48 -4.10 -1.15
N ALA A 90 23.84 -3.89 0.00
CA ALA A 90 23.37 -2.58 0.44
C ALA A 90 24.46 -1.51 0.46
N ARG A 91 25.70 -1.85 0.83
CA ARG A 91 26.84 -0.92 0.84
C ARG A 91 27.14 -0.30 -0.53
N PHE A 92 26.90 -1.02 -1.63
CA PHE A 92 27.12 -0.51 -2.98
C PHE A 92 26.01 0.46 -3.37
N TYR A 93 24.75 0.12 -3.07
CA TYR A 93 23.62 1.02 -3.29
C TYR A 93 23.71 2.28 -2.44
N LEU A 94 24.08 2.17 -1.16
CA LEU A 94 24.29 3.32 -0.28
C LEU A 94 25.38 4.25 -0.82
N LYS A 95 26.45 3.70 -1.41
CA LYS A 95 27.47 4.50 -2.09
C LYS A 95 26.88 5.27 -3.28
N VAL A 96 26.17 4.57 -4.18
CA VAL A 96 25.47 5.21 -5.30
C VAL A 96 24.54 6.32 -4.82
N PHE A 97 23.76 6.08 -3.75
CA PHE A 97 22.85 7.10 -3.21
C PHE A 97 23.57 8.30 -2.60
N ALA A 98 24.73 8.09 -1.98
CA ALA A 98 25.58 9.16 -1.48
C ALA A 98 26.13 10.01 -2.64
N ASP A 99 26.61 9.35 -3.69
CA ASP A 99 27.13 10.00 -4.90
C ASP A 99 26.03 10.82 -5.60
N TYR A 100 24.80 10.27 -5.71
CA TYR A 100 23.61 11.00 -6.18
C TYR A 100 23.29 12.24 -5.36
N ARG A 101 23.48 12.18 -4.04
CA ARG A 101 23.19 13.31 -3.13
C ARG A 101 24.27 14.38 -3.20
N ALA A 102 25.53 13.98 -3.37
CA ALA A 102 26.67 14.88 -3.42
C ALA A 102 26.71 15.72 -4.71
N ASN A 103 26.04 15.28 -5.77
CA ASN A 103 26.04 15.94 -7.07
C ASN A 103 24.75 16.76 -7.33
N PRO A 104 24.73 18.08 -7.06
CA PRO A 104 23.52 18.90 -7.19
C PRO A 104 23.02 19.03 -8.64
N ASN A 105 23.90 18.85 -9.63
CA ASN A 105 23.57 18.99 -11.05
C ASN A 105 22.80 17.78 -11.62
N TRP A 106 22.80 16.65 -10.92
CA TRP A 106 22.22 15.42 -11.45
C TRP A 106 20.70 15.48 -11.60
N GLY A 107 19.99 16.19 -10.72
CA GLY A 107 18.54 16.31 -10.84
C GLY A 107 18.10 17.01 -12.14
N GLY A 108 18.84 18.04 -12.57
CA GLY A 108 18.58 18.72 -13.84
C GLY A 108 18.98 17.89 -15.05
N LEU A 109 20.13 17.22 -14.96
CA LEU A 109 20.65 16.37 -16.04
C LEU A 109 19.77 15.11 -16.24
N GLU A 110 19.35 14.44 -15.17
CA GLU A 110 18.41 13.32 -15.19
C GLU A 110 17.08 13.74 -15.84
N ALA A 111 16.51 14.87 -15.44
CA ALA A 111 15.24 15.34 -16.00
C ALA A 111 15.31 15.60 -17.52
N ALA A 112 16.42 16.19 -17.99
CA ALA A 112 16.65 16.42 -19.42
C ALA A 112 16.90 15.10 -20.18
N ALA A 113 17.68 14.19 -19.59
CA ALA A 113 18.01 12.89 -20.17
C ALA A 113 16.80 11.97 -20.30
N LEU A 114 15.95 11.90 -19.28
CA LEU A 114 14.75 11.03 -19.27
C LEU A 114 13.62 11.52 -20.19
N ASP A 115 13.74 12.71 -20.78
CA ASP A 115 12.84 13.19 -21.84
C ASP A 115 13.20 12.57 -23.20
N PHE A 116 14.43 12.08 -23.39
CA PHE A 116 14.90 11.55 -24.67
C PHE A 116 14.05 10.39 -25.22
N PRO A 117 13.66 9.36 -24.43
CA PRO A 117 12.80 8.31 -24.94
C PRO A 117 11.40 8.77 -25.38
N ASN A 118 10.95 9.95 -24.92
CA ASN A 118 9.70 10.57 -25.37
C ASN A 118 9.91 11.53 -26.56
N LYS A 119 11.15 11.95 -26.82
CA LYS A 119 11.54 12.87 -27.90
C LYS A 119 12.79 12.36 -28.64
N PRO A 120 12.73 11.17 -29.28
CA PRO A 120 13.89 10.52 -29.88
C PRO A 120 14.59 11.35 -30.97
N HIS A 121 13.88 12.27 -31.61
CA HIS A 121 14.43 13.14 -32.67
C HIS A 121 15.07 14.43 -32.14
N SER A 122 15.00 14.69 -30.83
CA SER A 122 15.60 15.88 -30.22
C SER A 122 17.09 15.68 -30.01
N ALA A 123 17.93 16.33 -30.82
CA ALA A 123 19.38 16.30 -30.66
C ALA A 123 19.84 16.78 -29.26
N LEU A 124 19.14 17.78 -28.69
CA LEU A 124 19.42 18.27 -27.34
C LEU A 124 19.12 17.20 -26.27
N ALA A 125 17.99 16.50 -26.40
CA ALA A 125 17.63 15.44 -25.45
C ALA A 125 18.58 14.24 -25.57
N HIS A 126 18.98 13.90 -26.80
CA HIS A 126 19.97 12.86 -27.05
C HIS A 126 21.33 13.22 -26.42
N GLN A 127 21.82 14.45 -26.63
CA GLN A 127 23.08 14.90 -26.04
C GLN A 127 23.00 14.89 -24.51
N ALA A 128 21.90 15.35 -23.92
CA ALA A 128 21.68 15.31 -22.48
C ALA A 128 21.68 13.86 -21.93
N ALA A 129 21.13 12.90 -22.68
CA ALA A 129 21.18 11.48 -22.32
C ALA A 129 22.62 10.94 -22.34
N LEU A 130 23.40 11.24 -23.37
CA LEU A 130 24.81 10.84 -23.45
C LEU A 130 25.66 11.48 -22.34
N ASP A 131 25.41 12.75 -22.03
CA ASP A 131 26.09 13.47 -20.95
C ASP A 131 25.74 12.85 -19.59
N TYR A 132 24.47 12.51 -19.37
CA TYR A 132 24.02 11.83 -18.16
C TYR A 132 24.65 10.45 -18.01
N MET A 133 24.69 9.65 -19.08
CA MET A 133 25.32 8.32 -19.05
C MET A 133 26.81 8.39 -18.76
N ARG A 134 27.53 9.33 -19.38
CA ARG A 134 28.96 9.56 -19.08
C ARG A 134 29.18 9.99 -17.63
N ALA A 135 28.31 10.85 -17.10
CA ALA A 135 28.41 11.32 -15.73
C ALA A 135 28.08 10.24 -14.68
N THR A 136 27.33 9.20 -15.06
CA THR A 136 26.84 8.15 -14.15
C THR A 136 27.46 6.76 -14.39
N GLU A 137 28.47 6.67 -15.27
CA GLU A 137 29.20 5.42 -15.54
C GLU A 137 29.78 4.76 -14.27
N PRO A 138 30.38 5.49 -13.30
CA PRO A 138 30.87 4.89 -12.06
C PRO A 138 29.76 4.20 -11.24
N GLU A 139 28.57 4.79 -11.22
CA GLU A 139 27.40 4.28 -10.50
C GLU A 139 26.84 3.03 -11.17
N VAL A 140 26.80 2.99 -12.51
CA VAL A 140 26.42 1.78 -13.25
C VAL A 140 27.33 0.61 -12.88
N LYS A 141 28.65 0.82 -12.80
CA LYS A 141 29.62 -0.21 -12.36
C LYS A 141 29.39 -0.66 -10.92
N LEU A 142 28.98 0.25 -10.04
CA LEU A 142 28.61 -0.11 -8.67
C LEU A 142 27.33 -0.96 -8.64
N ILE A 143 26.34 -0.67 -9.49
CA ILE A 143 25.10 -1.45 -9.60
C ILE A 143 25.40 -2.85 -10.16
N GLU A 144 26.19 -2.95 -11.22
CA GLU A 144 26.70 -4.23 -11.76
C GLU A 144 27.33 -5.08 -10.67
N LYS A 145 28.20 -4.47 -9.86
CA LYS A 145 28.81 -5.15 -8.72
C LYS A 145 27.77 -5.53 -7.66
N ALA A 146 26.83 -4.66 -7.33
CA ALA A 146 25.80 -4.90 -6.31
C ALA A 146 24.94 -6.12 -6.64
N VAL A 147 24.53 -6.29 -7.91
CA VAL A 147 23.66 -7.43 -8.28
C VAL A 147 24.35 -8.79 -8.25
N THR A 148 25.69 -8.83 -8.11
CA THR A 148 26.43 -10.08 -7.93
C THR A 148 26.33 -10.65 -6.52
N PHE A 149 25.84 -9.86 -5.57
CA PHE A 149 25.64 -10.30 -4.18
C PHE A 149 24.28 -11.01 -4.05
N PRO A 150 24.17 -12.05 -3.23
CA PRO A 150 22.92 -12.78 -3.09
C PRO A 150 21.84 -12.01 -2.33
N TYR A 151 22.23 -11.05 -1.48
CA TYR A 151 21.33 -10.37 -0.54
C TYR A 151 21.49 -8.84 -0.55
N CYS A 152 20.48 -8.10 -0.11
CA CYS A 152 20.47 -6.64 0.05
C CYS A 152 19.71 -6.23 1.33
N ASP A 153 20.42 -6.08 2.44
CA ASP A 153 19.86 -5.65 3.73
C ASP A 153 20.42 -4.26 4.13
N PHE A 154 19.54 -3.26 4.26
CA PHE A 154 19.93 -1.92 4.71
C PHE A 154 20.08 -1.79 6.23
N HIS A 155 19.90 -2.90 6.97
CA HIS A 155 19.94 -2.98 8.43
C HIS A 155 18.96 -2.02 9.11
N TYR A 156 17.70 -2.03 8.65
CA TYR A 156 16.65 -1.20 9.23
C TYR A 156 16.44 -1.50 10.72
N GLU A 157 16.19 -0.44 11.49
CA GLU A 157 15.68 -0.58 12.85
C GLU A 157 14.18 -0.89 12.81
N TRP A 158 13.84 -2.16 12.58
CA TRP A 158 12.45 -2.65 12.54
C TRP A 158 11.66 -2.43 13.84
N LYS A 159 12.34 -2.09 14.95
CA LYS A 159 11.67 -1.65 16.18
C LYS A 159 10.76 -0.43 15.92
N TRP A 160 11.15 0.44 15.01
CA TRP A 160 10.43 1.67 14.68
C TRP A 160 9.71 1.56 13.35
N VAL A 161 9.15 0.40 13.00
CA VAL A 161 8.54 0.16 11.67
C VAL A 161 7.52 1.23 11.25
N VAL A 162 6.76 1.76 12.21
CA VAL A 162 5.77 2.84 12.00
C VAL A 162 6.43 4.16 11.56
N ALA A 163 7.69 4.35 11.93
CA ALA A 163 8.46 5.57 11.74
C ALA A 163 9.74 5.41 10.93
N ALA A 164 10.02 4.19 10.48
CA ALA A 164 11.15 3.92 9.63
C ALA A 164 10.83 4.51 8.27
N SER A 165 11.17 5.78 8.07
CA SER A 165 11.24 6.33 6.72
C SER A 165 12.16 5.40 5.91
N LYS A 166 11.68 4.97 4.74
CA LYS A 166 12.45 4.11 3.81
C LYS A 166 12.91 4.94 2.62
N PRO A 167 13.83 5.93 2.82
CA PRO A 167 14.16 6.93 1.81
C PRO A 167 14.83 6.32 0.57
N PHE A 168 15.34 5.09 0.67
CA PHE A 168 16.10 4.41 -0.38
C PHE A 168 15.22 3.90 -1.53
N TYR A 169 13.94 3.59 -1.28
CA TYR A 169 13.05 3.03 -2.30
C TYR A 169 12.79 3.97 -3.47
N ALA A 170 12.65 5.27 -3.21
CA ALA A 170 12.57 6.25 -4.30
C ALA A 170 13.83 6.24 -5.17
N ARG A 171 15.00 5.97 -4.59
CA ARG A 171 16.29 5.92 -5.30
C ARG A 171 16.41 4.69 -6.19
N PHE A 172 15.91 3.53 -5.78
CA PHE A 172 15.88 2.35 -6.66
C PHE A 172 15.09 2.57 -7.96
N ARG A 173 13.99 3.34 -7.89
CA ARG A 173 13.27 3.76 -9.11
C ARG A 173 14.10 4.66 -10.02
N GLN A 174 14.95 5.53 -9.45
CA GLN A 174 15.89 6.35 -10.23
C GLN A 174 16.96 5.48 -10.88
N LEU A 175 17.54 4.52 -10.15
CA LEU A 175 18.54 3.59 -10.70
C LEU A 175 17.96 2.75 -11.85
N ALA A 176 16.71 2.28 -11.73
CA ALA A 176 16.05 1.57 -12.82
C ALA A 176 15.82 2.45 -14.06
N ARG A 177 15.56 3.75 -13.87
CA ARG A 177 15.44 4.71 -14.98
C ARG A 177 16.78 4.98 -15.66
N LEU A 178 17.87 5.01 -14.89
CA LEU A 178 19.22 5.09 -15.43
C LEU A 178 19.54 3.88 -16.32
N LEU A 179 19.32 2.66 -15.82
CA LEU A 179 19.55 1.43 -16.61
C LEU A 179 18.62 1.32 -17.82
N TYR A 180 17.38 1.78 -17.68
CA TYR A 180 16.44 1.91 -18.79
C TYR A 180 16.96 2.84 -19.90
N LEU A 181 17.49 4.01 -19.53
CA LEU A 181 18.03 4.97 -20.51
C LEU A 181 19.27 4.39 -21.21
N ASP A 182 20.14 3.70 -20.48
CA ASP A 182 21.31 3.02 -21.05
C ASP A 182 20.88 1.96 -22.08
N ALA A 183 19.91 1.11 -21.72
CA ALA A 183 19.31 0.14 -22.63
C ALA A 183 18.74 0.81 -23.89
N TYR A 184 18.06 1.95 -23.72
CA TYR A 184 17.46 2.69 -24.82
C TYR A 184 18.51 3.20 -25.83
N LEU A 185 19.62 3.74 -25.32
CA LEU A 185 20.74 4.22 -26.14
C LEU A 185 21.43 3.06 -26.86
N LEU A 186 21.76 1.99 -26.15
CA LEU A 186 22.41 0.79 -26.71
C LEU A 186 21.59 0.18 -27.85
N ASP A 187 20.27 0.05 -27.69
CA ASP A 187 19.41 -0.48 -28.76
C ASP A 187 19.40 0.44 -30.00
N ASN A 188 19.36 1.76 -29.81
CA ASN A 188 19.42 2.72 -30.93
C ASN A 188 20.79 2.72 -31.63
N GLU A 189 21.85 2.32 -30.94
CA GLU A 189 23.19 2.11 -31.50
C GLU A 189 23.35 0.74 -32.18
N GLY A 190 22.28 -0.06 -32.27
CA GLY A 190 22.31 -1.38 -32.88
C GLY A 190 22.95 -2.45 -31.98
N GLN A 191 22.92 -2.26 -30.65
CA GLN A 191 23.46 -3.17 -29.65
C GLN A 191 22.34 -3.77 -28.76
N PRO A 192 21.34 -4.45 -29.34
CA PRO A 192 20.16 -4.92 -28.59
C PRO A 192 20.46 -5.95 -27.49
N ILE A 193 21.51 -6.76 -27.66
CA ILE A 193 21.91 -7.74 -26.62
C ILE A 193 22.41 -7.03 -25.37
N GLN A 194 23.29 -6.04 -25.54
CA GLN A 194 23.77 -5.24 -24.41
C GLN A 194 22.64 -4.43 -23.77
N ALA A 195 21.71 -3.91 -24.58
CA ALA A 195 20.52 -3.26 -24.07
C ALA A 195 19.68 -4.18 -23.17
N LEU A 196 19.47 -5.42 -23.60
CA LEU A 196 18.78 -6.44 -22.81
C LEU A 196 19.56 -6.81 -21.52
N ASP A 197 20.89 -6.87 -21.55
CA ASP A 197 21.71 -7.07 -20.35
C ASP A 197 21.51 -5.96 -19.31
N ARG A 198 21.35 -4.70 -19.75
CA ARG A 198 20.99 -3.58 -18.86
C ARG A 198 19.62 -3.75 -18.21
N LEU A 199 18.64 -4.27 -18.95
CA LEU A 199 17.31 -4.56 -18.39
C LEU A 199 17.37 -5.75 -17.42
N GLU A 200 18.20 -6.77 -17.71
CA GLU A 200 18.43 -7.89 -16.81
C GLU A 200 19.05 -7.43 -15.47
N LEU A 201 20.01 -6.51 -15.53
CA LEU A 201 20.62 -5.89 -14.36
C LEU A 201 19.57 -5.20 -13.48
N ALA A 202 18.67 -4.42 -14.09
CA ALA A 202 17.58 -3.77 -13.38
C ALA A 202 16.57 -4.78 -12.78
N ALA A 203 16.29 -5.89 -13.48
CA ALA A 203 15.43 -6.96 -12.98
C ALA A 203 16.04 -7.69 -11.77
N LYS A 204 17.35 -7.97 -11.81
CA LYS A 204 18.10 -8.55 -10.68
C LYS A 204 18.11 -7.62 -9.47
N MET A 205 18.35 -6.33 -9.68
CA MET A 205 18.26 -5.31 -8.64
C MET A 205 16.85 -5.27 -8.01
N ALA A 206 15.78 -5.24 -8.81
CA ALA A 206 14.42 -5.27 -8.29
C ALA A 206 14.16 -6.55 -7.47
N LYS A 207 14.63 -7.70 -7.95
CA LYS A 207 14.49 -8.97 -7.23
C LYS A 207 15.19 -8.94 -5.86
N GLN A 208 16.42 -8.42 -5.78
CA GLN A 208 17.14 -8.26 -4.51
C GLN A 208 16.40 -7.34 -3.53
N VAL A 209 15.69 -6.33 -4.03
CA VAL A 209 14.89 -5.42 -3.20
C VAL A 209 13.59 -6.07 -2.68
N VAL A 210 12.87 -6.85 -3.50
CA VAL A 210 11.61 -7.53 -3.07
C VAL A 210 11.87 -8.74 -2.20
N ALA A 211 12.80 -9.60 -2.62
CA ALA A 211 12.85 -10.97 -2.13
C ALA A 211 13.19 -11.04 -0.63
N GLU A 212 13.76 -9.97 -0.08
CA GLU A 212 14.30 -9.95 1.27
C GLU A 212 13.64 -8.94 2.18
N ASP A 213 13.05 -7.88 1.63
CA ASP A 213 12.37 -6.87 2.43
C ASP A 213 10.87 -7.19 2.48
N PRO A 214 10.32 -7.54 3.66
CA PRO A 214 8.92 -7.93 3.82
C PRO A 214 7.93 -6.77 3.73
N SER A 215 8.32 -5.64 3.12
CA SER A 215 7.50 -4.44 3.03
C SER A 215 6.65 -4.32 1.79
N GLU A 216 5.46 -3.75 1.97
CA GLU A 216 4.64 -3.27 0.85
C GLU A 216 5.41 -2.27 -0.02
N ASN A 217 6.19 -1.38 0.60
CA ASN A 217 6.96 -0.37 -0.14
C ASN A 217 8.03 -0.99 -1.04
N ALA A 218 8.75 -2.04 -0.60
CA ALA A 218 9.70 -2.77 -1.44
C ALA A 218 9.02 -3.42 -2.64
N LEU A 219 7.88 -4.05 -2.40
CA LEU A 219 7.05 -4.64 -3.44
C LEU A 219 6.61 -3.59 -4.46
N LEU A 220 6.01 -2.48 -4.02
CA LEU A 220 5.53 -1.41 -4.89
C LEU A 220 6.64 -0.80 -5.76
N VAL A 221 7.82 -0.57 -5.16
CA VAL A 221 8.96 -0.06 -5.91
C VAL A 221 9.42 -1.06 -6.96
N SER A 222 9.39 -2.34 -6.66
CA SER A 222 9.81 -3.35 -7.61
C SER A 222 8.81 -3.54 -8.73
N CYS A 223 7.50 -3.52 -8.44
CA CYS A 223 6.46 -3.42 -9.47
C CYS A 223 6.68 -2.21 -10.38
N ALA A 224 7.09 -1.06 -9.82
CA ALA A 224 7.44 0.11 -10.61
C ALA A 224 8.69 -0.11 -11.48
N ILE A 225 9.74 -0.74 -10.96
CA ILE A 225 10.95 -1.09 -11.72
C ILE A 225 10.62 -2.04 -12.86
N TYR A 226 9.90 -3.13 -12.60
CA TYR A 226 9.45 -4.07 -13.63
C TYR A 226 8.58 -3.37 -14.68
N GLY A 227 7.70 -2.46 -14.27
CA GLY A 227 6.91 -1.65 -15.19
C GLY A 227 7.73 -0.72 -16.09
N ILE A 228 8.87 -0.19 -15.60
CA ILE A 228 9.82 0.63 -16.37
C ILE A 228 10.53 -0.23 -17.40
N ILE A 229 11.17 -1.33 -16.97
CA ILE A 229 12.01 -2.15 -17.85
C ILE A 229 11.19 -2.94 -18.87
N HIS A 230 9.97 -3.37 -18.52
CA HIS A 230 9.09 -4.11 -19.43
C HIS A 230 8.71 -3.31 -20.67
N LYS A 231 8.52 -1.99 -20.51
CA LYS A 231 8.22 -1.10 -21.65
C LYS A 231 9.37 -1.13 -22.67
N GLU A 232 10.60 -1.14 -22.18
CA GLU A 232 11.80 -1.12 -23.02
C GLU A 232 12.09 -2.47 -23.65
N TRP A 233 11.98 -3.53 -22.85
CA TRP A 233 12.09 -4.89 -23.32
C TRP A 233 11.15 -5.14 -24.51
N LEU A 234 9.90 -4.67 -24.42
CA LEU A 234 8.93 -4.81 -25.51
C LEU A 234 9.34 -4.01 -26.75
N ARG A 235 9.92 -2.82 -26.56
CA ARG A 235 10.41 -1.97 -27.66
C ARG A 235 11.57 -2.65 -28.39
N ILE A 236 12.57 -3.18 -27.67
CA ILE A 236 13.71 -3.89 -28.27
C ILE A 236 13.20 -5.09 -29.09
N VAL A 237 12.29 -5.87 -28.52
CA VAL A 237 11.71 -7.03 -29.20
C VAL A 237 10.92 -6.61 -30.46
N GLN A 238 10.25 -5.45 -30.42
CA GLN A 238 9.58 -4.82 -31.57
C GLN A 238 10.51 -4.26 -32.63
N HIS A 239 11.67 -3.74 -32.24
CA HIS A 239 12.70 -3.23 -33.14
C HIS A 239 13.44 -4.34 -33.88
N HIS A 240 13.55 -5.53 -33.26
CA HIS A 240 14.29 -6.67 -33.79
C HIS A 240 13.39 -7.91 -33.97
N PRO A 241 12.27 -7.82 -34.72
CA PRO A 241 11.27 -8.90 -34.79
C PRO A 241 11.76 -10.17 -35.50
N ASN A 242 12.85 -10.06 -36.26
CA ASN A 242 13.39 -11.12 -37.11
C ASN A 242 14.80 -11.57 -36.69
N ASP A 243 15.34 -11.06 -35.57
CA ASP A 243 16.64 -11.47 -35.06
C ASP A 243 16.46 -12.59 -34.01
N PRO A 244 16.71 -13.87 -34.35
CA PRO A 244 16.50 -14.97 -33.43
C PRO A 244 17.41 -14.93 -32.21
N VAL A 245 18.59 -14.31 -32.30
CA VAL A 245 19.52 -14.18 -31.17
C VAL A 245 18.96 -13.18 -30.17
N VAL A 246 18.48 -12.02 -30.65
CA VAL A 246 17.84 -11.01 -29.79
C VAL A 246 16.58 -11.56 -29.15
N LEU A 247 15.74 -12.28 -29.90
CA LEU A 247 14.51 -12.85 -29.36
C LEU A 247 14.78 -13.93 -28.29
N GLN A 248 15.80 -14.76 -28.50
CA GLN A 248 16.21 -15.76 -27.52
C GLN A 248 16.74 -15.09 -26.24
N HIS A 249 17.60 -14.09 -26.37
CA HIS A 249 18.13 -13.34 -25.23
C HIS A 249 17.03 -12.58 -24.47
N ALA A 250 16.06 -12.02 -25.20
CA ALA A 250 14.90 -11.37 -24.61
C ALA A 250 14.04 -12.34 -23.79
N LEU A 251 13.89 -13.59 -24.23
CA LEU A 251 13.20 -14.63 -23.45
C LEU A 251 13.94 -14.92 -22.14
N GLU A 252 15.27 -15.00 -22.17
CA GLU A 252 16.12 -15.20 -20.99
C GLU A 252 15.96 -14.07 -19.97
N VAL A 253 16.01 -12.81 -20.42
CA VAL A 253 15.74 -11.64 -19.55
C VAL A 253 14.33 -11.68 -18.98
N ASN A 254 13.32 -12.07 -19.78
CA ASN A 254 11.95 -12.21 -19.31
C ASN A 254 11.78 -13.31 -18.24
N HIS A 255 12.66 -14.31 -18.17
CA HIS A 255 12.65 -15.31 -17.10
C HIS A 255 13.15 -14.77 -15.74
N VAL A 256 13.94 -13.70 -15.75
CA VAL A 256 14.40 -13.02 -14.52
C VAL A 256 13.32 -12.11 -13.93
N ILE A 257 12.39 -11.65 -14.77
CA ILE A 257 11.23 -10.86 -14.35
C ILE A 257 10.19 -11.81 -13.72
N PRO A 258 9.82 -11.60 -12.44
CA PRO A 258 8.88 -12.48 -11.75
C PRO A 258 7.50 -12.39 -12.41
N ARG A 259 6.89 -13.55 -12.69
CA ARG A 259 5.52 -13.63 -13.25
C ARG A 259 4.44 -13.28 -12.25
N THR A 260 4.74 -13.48 -10.98
CA THR A 260 3.89 -13.16 -9.83
C THR A 260 4.75 -12.63 -8.71
N PHE A 261 4.18 -11.70 -7.95
CA PHE A 261 4.79 -11.20 -6.74
C PHE A 261 4.31 -12.04 -5.56
N ASP A 262 5.20 -12.27 -4.59
CA ASP A 262 4.79 -12.89 -3.33
C ASP A 262 4.10 -11.85 -2.45
N LEU A 263 2.82 -11.63 -2.69
CA LEU A 263 1.98 -10.74 -1.88
C LEU A 263 1.87 -11.21 -0.42
N CYS A 264 2.07 -12.51 -0.17
CA CYS A 264 2.09 -13.04 1.19
C CYS A 264 3.36 -12.63 1.93
N TRP A 265 4.46 -12.37 1.23
CA TRP A 265 5.68 -11.82 1.81
C TRP A 265 5.47 -10.35 2.24
N SER A 266 4.86 -9.52 1.38
CA SER A 266 4.70 -8.07 1.66
C SER A 266 3.73 -7.74 2.80
N ILE A 267 2.78 -8.64 3.12
CA ILE A 267 1.84 -8.40 4.23
C ILE A 267 2.46 -8.66 5.60
N ARG A 268 3.64 -9.30 5.65
CA ARG A 268 4.34 -9.62 6.90
C ARG A 268 4.69 -8.35 7.68
N GLU A 269 5.19 -7.31 7.01
CA GLU A 269 5.45 -6.02 7.67
C GLU A 269 4.17 -5.42 8.25
N GLU A 270 3.06 -5.43 7.52
CA GLU A 270 1.80 -4.82 7.95
C GLU A 270 1.23 -5.48 9.21
N VAL A 271 1.28 -6.82 9.27
CA VAL A 271 0.92 -7.59 10.47
C VAL A 271 1.79 -7.18 11.66
N TYR A 272 3.10 -7.17 11.48
CA TYR A 272 4.02 -6.80 12.54
C TYR A 272 3.84 -5.34 12.96
N THR A 273 3.58 -4.43 12.02
CA THR A 273 3.35 -3.00 12.26
C THR A 273 2.14 -2.77 13.15
N ALA A 274 1.04 -3.50 12.94
CA ALA A 274 -0.12 -3.42 13.81
C ALA A 274 0.21 -3.82 15.26
N VAL A 275 0.99 -4.89 15.45
CA VAL A 275 1.42 -5.37 16.78
C VAL A 275 2.40 -4.41 17.44
N ALA A 276 3.40 -3.95 16.68
CA ALA A 276 4.43 -3.02 17.14
C ALA A 276 3.80 -1.70 17.59
N LEU A 277 2.89 -1.15 16.78
CA LEU A 277 2.15 0.06 17.10
C LEU A 277 1.29 -0.11 18.36
N GLY A 278 0.55 -1.21 18.47
CA GLY A 278 -0.23 -1.51 19.67
C GLY A 278 0.63 -1.58 20.94
N ASN A 279 1.82 -2.21 20.85
CA ASN A 279 2.76 -2.26 21.96
C ASN A 279 3.32 -0.89 22.33
N GLU A 280 3.65 -0.05 21.34
CA GLU A 280 4.21 1.27 21.59
C GLU A 280 3.15 2.21 22.17
N LEU A 281 1.93 2.21 21.65
CA LEU A 281 0.81 2.98 22.20
C LEU A 281 0.48 2.61 23.65
N ARG A 282 0.62 1.34 24.03
CA ARG A 282 0.44 0.90 25.42
C ARG A 282 1.55 1.41 26.35
N ARG A 283 2.77 1.56 25.87
CA ARG A 283 3.95 1.96 26.67
C ARG A 283 4.15 3.48 26.72
N HIS A 284 4.03 4.11 25.57
CA HIS A 284 4.44 5.48 25.27
C HIS A 284 3.42 6.14 24.32
N PRO A 285 2.15 6.33 24.75
CA PRO A 285 1.08 6.77 23.86
C PRO A 285 1.35 8.13 23.21
N LYS A 286 1.96 9.07 23.95
CA LYS A 286 2.30 10.40 23.45
C LYS A 286 3.43 10.36 22.43
N GLU A 287 4.53 9.69 22.78
CA GLU A 287 5.69 9.57 21.91
C GLU A 287 5.34 8.82 20.63
N ALA A 288 4.52 7.76 20.72
CA ALA A 288 4.02 7.04 19.55
C ALA A 288 3.19 7.95 18.63
N VAL A 289 2.31 8.79 19.19
CA VAL A 289 1.50 9.74 18.43
C VAL A 289 2.36 10.84 17.80
N GLU A 290 3.30 11.41 18.54
CA GLU A 290 4.25 12.40 18.03
C GLU A 290 5.09 11.83 16.89
N LEU A 291 5.62 10.62 17.05
CA LEU A 291 6.40 9.92 16.04
C LEU A 291 5.57 9.67 14.76
N MET A 292 4.34 9.20 14.93
CA MET A 292 3.38 9.02 13.85
C MET A 292 3.03 10.35 13.12
N GLN A 293 2.96 11.47 13.86
CA GLN A 293 2.74 12.80 13.30
C GLN A 293 3.97 13.34 12.55
N GLN A 294 5.17 13.14 13.08
CA GLN A 294 6.43 13.55 12.45
C GLN A 294 6.60 12.88 11.08
N GLU A 295 6.31 11.60 11.00
CA GLU A 295 6.42 10.80 9.78
C GLU A 295 5.25 11.05 8.81
N GLY A 296 4.09 11.41 9.36
CA GLY A 296 2.92 11.80 8.58
C GLY A 296 3.00 13.18 7.92
N ILE A 297 3.95 14.04 8.33
CA ILE A 297 3.91 15.48 8.02
C ILE A 297 5.33 16.04 7.81
N ALA A 298 5.99 15.61 6.74
CA ALA A 298 6.91 16.49 6.02
C ALA A 298 6.20 17.11 4.81
N LYS A 299 5.30 18.09 5.09
CA LYS A 299 4.82 19.14 4.16
C LYS A 299 3.77 18.81 3.07
N SER A 300 2.84 17.85 3.25
CA SER A 300 1.63 17.85 2.40
C SER A 300 0.37 18.11 3.22
N PRO A 301 -0.17 19.35 3.20
CA PRO A 301 -1.42 19.69 3.91
C PRO A 301 -2.68 18.97 3.37
N ALA A 302 -2.54 18.03 2.43
CA ALA A 302 -3.66 17.41 1.71
C ALA A 302 -3.82 15.89 1.93
N LYS A 303 -2.96 15.21 2.70
CA LYS A 303 -3.09 13.75 2.90
C LYS A 303 -2.98 13.39 4.38
N ILE A 304 -4.10 12.96 4.96
CA ILE A 304 -4.13 12.25 6.25
C ILE A 304 -3.17 11.06 6.15
N PRO A 305 -2.23 10.84 7.09
CA PRO A 305 -1.32 9.70 7.04
C PRO A 305 -2.07 8.36 6.95
N TRP A 306 -1.56 7.39 6.19
CA TRP A 306 -2.27 6.12 5.95
C TRP A 306 -2.58 5.37 7.25
N TRP A 307 -1.68 5.40 8.22
CA TRP A 307 -1.90 4.80 9.54
C TRP A 307 -3.04 5.50 10.28
N LYS A 308 -3.15 6.84 10.17
CA LYS A 308 -4.26 7.61 10.76
C LYS A 308 -5.58 7.30 10.05
N GLN A 309 -5.56 7.09 8.73
CA GLN A 309 -6.73 6.62 8.00
C GLN A 309 -7.13 5.21 8.43
N LEU A 310 -6.18 4.27 8.51
CA LEU A 310 -6.38 2.91 9.00
C LEU A 310 -6.94 2.92 10.43
N TRP A 311 -6.37 3.76 11.28
CA TRP A 311 -6.81 4.01 12.65
C TRP A 311 -8.25 4.52 12.64
N GLU A 312 -8.53 5.68 12.04
CA GLU A 312 -9.88 6.25 11.89
C GLU A 312 -10.91 5.31 11.24
N ARG A 313 -10.49 4.22 10.58
CA ARG A 313 -11.38 3.19 10.02
C ARG A 313 -11.64 2.03 10.97
N LEU A 314 -10.61 1.54 11.63
CA LEU A 314 -10.72 0.47 12.63
C LEU A 314 -11.44 0.95 13.89
N ILE A 315 -11.21 2.21 14.25
CA ILE A 315 -11.69 2.85 15.48
C ILE A 315 -12.58 4.05 15.28
N GLY A 316 -12.73 4.55 14.06
CA GLY A 316 -13.65 5.63 13.78
C GLY A 316 -13.10 7.03 13.67
N ARG A 317 -13.75 7.86 12.85
CA ARG A 317 -13.42 9.27 12.70
C ARG A 317 -13.89 10.05 13.93
N GLY A 318 -13.01 10.87 14.51
CA GLY A 318 -13.29 11.61 15.75
C GLY A 318 -13.18 10.75 17.01
N ALA A 319 -12.74 9.50 16.89
CA ALA A 319 -12.37 8.70 18.03
C ALA A 319 -11.27 9.42 18.85
N PRO A 320 -11.19 9.15 20.17
CA PRO A 320 -10.14 9.70 21.02
C PRO A 320 -8.79 9.63 20.31
N ILE A 321 -8.04 10.73 20.36
CA ILE A 321 -6.64 10.75 19.92
C ILE A 321 -5.97 9.56 20.63
N ALA A 322 -5.05 8.83 20.00
CA ALA A 322 -4.56 7.57 20.58
C ALA A 322 -4.01 7.72 22.02
N GLU A 323 -3.66 8.95 22.43
CA GLU A 323 -3.34 9.38 23.80
C GLU A 323 -4.46 9.20 24.84
N GLU A 324 -5.72 9.20 24.41
CA GLU A 324 -6.93 9.11 25.23
C GLU A 324 -7.53 7.69 25.23
N MET A 325 -6.93 6.75 24.49
CA MET A 325 -7.43 5.38 24.40
C MET A 325 -7.08 4.57 25.64
N THR A 326 -8.04 3.80 26.14
CA THR A 326 -7.74 2.81 27.17
C THR A 326 -6.99 1.62 26.56
N PRO A 327 -6.18 0.89 27.35
CA PRO A 327 -5.51 -0.33 26.87
C PRO A 327 -6.49 -1.34 26.23
N GLU A 328 -7.69 -1.47 26.77
CA GLU A 328 -8.71 -2.37 26.23
C GLU A 328 -9.22 -1.93 24.86
N GLN A 329 -9.33 -0.61 24.64
CA GLN A 329 -9.68 -0.07 23.32
C GLN A 329 -8.58 -0.40 22.32
N LEU A 330 -7.30 -0.23 22.68
CA LEU A 330 -6.16 -0.60 21.85
C LEU A 330 -6.16 -2.10 21.48
N ASP A 331 -6.49 -2.97 22.43
CA ASP A 331 -6.64 -4.42 22.18
C ASP A 331 -7.72 -4.73 21.14
N VAL A 332 -8.86 -4.01 21.18
CA VAL A 332 -9.91 -4.13 20.15
C VAL A 332 -9.38 -3.77 18.77
N VAL A 333 -8.61 -2.68 18.66
CA VAL A 333 -8.06 -2.21 17.38
C VAL A 333 -7.10 -3.23 16.80
N GLU A 334 -6.14 -3.65 17.62
CA GLU A 334 -5.12 -4.61 17.22
C GLU A 334 -5.78 -5.94 16.82
N ALA A 335 -6.76 -6.43 17.58
CA ALA A 335 -7.51 -7.63 17.23
C ALA A 335 -8.18 -7.56 15.85
N ARG A 336 -8.83 -6.43 15.54
CA ARG A 336 -9.51 -6.21 14.26
C ARG A 336 -8.51 -6.11 13.11
N ALA A 337 -7.39 -5.42 13.32
CA ALA A 337 -6.32 -5.34 12.34
C ALA A 337 -5.75 -6.73 12.02
N LEU A 338 -5.45 -7.53 13.05
CA LEU A 338 -4.92 -8.89 12.90
C LEU A 338 -5.92 -9.83 12.21
N ASP A 339 -7.21 -9.79 12.59
CA ASP A 339 -8.26 -10.57 11.90
C ASP A 339 -8.39 -10.19 10.42
N TYR A 340 -8.30 -8.90 10.11
CA TYR A 340 -8.29 -8.43 8.72
C TYR A 340 -7.07 -8.96 7.95
N PHE A 341 -5.86 -8.79 8.48
CA PHE A 341 -4.64 -9.25 7.80
C PHE A 341 -4.58 -10.78 7.67
N HIS A 342 -5.09 -11.53 8.65
CA HIS A 342 -5.27 -12.98 8.55
C HIS A 342 -6.18 -13.34 7.37
N LYS A 343 -7.31 -12.64 7.19
CA LYS A 343 -8.22 -12.87 6.05
C LYS A 343 -7.59 -12.50 4.72
N VAL A 344 -6.87 -11.38 4.65
CA VAL A 344 -6.12 -10.99 3.44
C VAL A 344 -5.09 -12.07 3.10
N PHE A 345 -4.28 -12.50 4.06
CA PHE A 345 -3.31 -13.58 3.87
C PHE A 345 -3.98 -14.87 3.39
N GLY A 346 -5.12 -15.24 3.97
CA GLY A 346 -5.92 -16.38 3.53
C GLY A 346 -6.44 -16.25 2.09
N ILE A 347 -6.79 -15.04 1.64
CA ILE A 347 -7.16 -14.77 0.24
C ILE A 347 -5.94 -14.93 -0.68
N LEU A 348 -4.83 -14.27 -0.34
CA LEU A 348 -3.59 -14.30 -1.11
C LEU A 348 -3.05 -15.74 -1.27
N LYS A 349 -3.12 -16.54 -0.20
CA LYS A 349 -2.67 -17.94 -0.19
C LYS A 349 -3.53 -18.87 -1.06
N ARG A 350 -4.83 -18.59 -1.22
CA ARG A 350 -5.74 -19.45 -1.98
C ARG A 350 -5.56 -19.35 -3.50
N SER A 351 -5.24 -18.15 -3.99
CA SER A 351 -5.19 -17.88 -5.43
C SER A 351 -3.96 -17.04 -5.84
N PRO A 352 -2.72 -17.43 -5.46
CA PRO A 352 -1.54 -16.61 -5.73
C PRO A 352 -1.26 -16.37 -7.22
N GLN A 353 -1.87 -17.16 -8.10
CA GLN A 353 -1.71 -17.04 -9.56
C GLN A 353 -2.92 -16.40 -10.26
N ASP A 354 -4.08 -16.28 -9.60
CA ASP A 354 -5.26 -15.63 -10.15
C ASP A 354 -5.46 -14.25 -9.49
N MET A 355 -4.75 -13.28 -10.05
CA MET A 355 -4.74 -11.90 -9.57
C MET A 355 -6.11 -11.23 -9.67
N LEU A 356 -6.94 -11.60 -10.66
CA LEU A 356 -8.27 -11.02 -10.81
C LEU A 356 -9.22 -11.57 -9.75
N GLN A 357 -9.20 -12.88 -9.50
CA GLN A 357 -9.97 -13.49 -8.42
C GLN A 357 -9.51 -12.97 -7.07
N THR A 358 -8.20 -12.86 -6.85
CA THR A 358 -7.60 -12.30 -5.64
C THR A 358 -8.07 -10.87 -5.43
N LYS A 359 -8.01 -10.01 -6.46
CA LYS A 359 -8.52 -8.63 -6.40
C LYS A 359 -9.99 -8.59 -5.99
N ARG A 360 -10.85 -9.38 -6.64
CA ARG A 360 -12.29 -9.41 -6.34
C ARG A 360 -12.57 -9.85 -4.91
N ALA A 361 -11.85 -10.87 -4.43
CA ALA A 361 -11.98 -11.36 -3.06
C ALA A 361 -11.53 -10.31 -2.04
N LEU A 362 -10.45 -9.57 -2.31
CA LEU A 362 -10.01 -8.46 -1.47
C LEU A 362 -11.01 -7.30 -1.47
N GLN A 363 -11.53 -6.92 -2.64
CA GLN A 363 -12.59 -5.91 -2.74
C GLN A 363 -13.85 -6.32 -1.99
N GLN A 364 -14.22 -7.60 -2.03
CA GLN A 364 -15.33 -8.12 -1.24
C GLN A 364 -15.05 -8.01 0.26
N LEU A 365 -13.86 -8.43 0.71
CA LEU A 365 -13.45 -8.30 2.12
C LEU A 365 -13.47 -6.83 2.59
N ASP A 366 -13.03 -5.90 1.75
CA ASP A 366 -13.06 -4.46 2.04
C ASP A 366 -14.50 -3.95 2.17
N ASN A 367 -15.39 -4.32 1.25
CA ASN A 367 -16.79 -3.94 1.29
C ASN A 367 -17.51 -4.51 2.53
N GLU A 368 -17.22 -5.76 2.90
CA GLU A 368 -17.75 -6.39 4.11
C GLU A 368 -17.24 -5.67 5.37
N THR A 369 -15.96 -5.32 5.41
CA THR A 369 -15.33 -4.61 6.53
C THR A 369 -15.91 -3.21 6.68
N ASP A 370 -16.06 -2.47 5.59
CA ASP A 370 -16.68 -1.14 5.57
C ASP A 370 -18.15 -1.19 5.99
N THR A 371 -18.91 -2.18 5.51
CA THR A 371 -20.31 -2.38 5.92
C THR A 371 -20.43 -2.63 7.42
N ARG A 372 -19.55 -3.48 7.98
CA ARG A 372 -19.51 -3.75 9.43
C ARG A 372 -19.11 -2.53 10.24
N ALA A 373 -18.13 -1.75 9.77
CA ALA A 373 -17.72 -0.51 10.41
C ALA A 373 -18.87 0.51 10.46
N LYS A 374 -19.60 0.67 9.35
CA LYS A 374 -20.79 1.55 9.28
C LYS A 374 -21.92 1.09 10.20
N ALA A 375 -22.09 -0.21 10.43
CA ALA A 375 -23.13 -0.76 11.29
C ALA A 375 -22.78 -0.73 12.79
N ALA A 376 -21.55 -0.37 13.17
CA ALA A 376 -21.14 -0.32 14.58
C ALA A 376 -21.87 0.82 15.33
N PRO A 377 -22.34 0.61 16.58
CA PRO A 377 -23.05 1.64 17.33
C PRO A 377 -22.17 2.87 17.59
N SER A 378 -22.72 4.09 17.52
CA SER A 378 -21.98 5.36 17.65
C SER A 378 -21.27 5.59 18.99
N GLN A 379 -21.64 4.85 20.05
CA GLN A 379 -20.95 4.84 21.36
C GLN A 379 -19.58 4.15 21.28
N TYR A 380 -19.38 3.34 20.25
CA TYR A 380 -18.08 3.06 19.67
C TYR A 380 -17.87 4.15 18.65
N LEU A 381 -17.07 5.17 18.94
CA LEU A 381 -17.03 6.40 18.15
C LEU A 381 -16.42 6.15 16.75
N ILE A 382 -17.19 5.54 15.83
CA ILE A 382 -16.82 5.08 14.48
C ILE A 382 -17.89 5.39 13.46
N GLN A 383 -18.13 6.67 13.19
CA GLN A 383 -18.70 7.06 11.90
C GLN A 383 -18.20 8.45 11.46
N GLN A 384 -17.52 8.55 10.31
CA GLN A 384 -18.16 8.99 9.04
C GLN A 384 -17.17 9.28 7.87
N ILE A 385 -17.54 8.70 6.71
CA ILE A 385 -17.31 9.10 5.31
C ILE A 385 -16.02 8.61 4.60
N VAL A 386 -16.20 7.50 3.87
CA VAL A 386 -16.16 7.38 2.38
C VAL A 386 -15.19 8.34 1.66
N THR A 387 -14.01 7.84 1.27
CA THR A 387 -13.36 8.09 -0.05
C THR A 387 -11.94 7.55 -0.18
N LEU A 388 -11.25 7.13 0.88
CA LEU A 388 -9.83 6.74 0.77
C LEU A 388 -9.51 5.53 1.62
N SER A 389 -9.79 4.31 1.11
CA SER A 389 -9.34 3.12 1.83
C SER A 389 -7.83 2.98 1.73
N PRO A 390 -7.09 2.79 2.86
CA PRO A 390 -5.73 2.27 2.76
C PRO A 390 -5.74 0.90 2.04
N PHE A 391 -6.90 0.25 1.94
CA PHE A 391 -7.10 -0.98 1.19
C PHE A 391 -7.60 -0.76 -0.24
N THR A 392 -8.10 0.43 -0.58
CA THR A 392 -8.13 0.95 -1.96
C THR A 392 -6.69 1.23 -2.41
N TYR A 393 -5.77 1.57 -1.51
CA TYR A 393 -4.35 1.63 -1.85
C TYR A 393 -3.79 0.25 -2.17
N ILE A 394 -4.05 -0.80 -1.38
CA ILE A 394 -3.65 -2.16 -1.76
C ILE A 394 -4.40 -2.63 -3.03
N THR A 395 -5.74 -2.59 -3.05
CA THR A 395 -6.53 -3.11 -4.19
C THR A 395 -6.50 -2.25 -5.45
N ASP A 396 -6.20 -0.95 -5.38
CA ASP A 396 -6.02 -0.08 -6.54
C ASP A 396 -4.55 0.26 -6.82
N HIS A 397 -3.64 0.49 -5.88
CA HIS A 397 -2.22 0.69 -6.23
C HIS A 397 -1.50 -0.61 -6.56
N LEU A 398 -1.50 -1.64 -5.68
CA LEU A 398 -0.81 -2.90 -5.99
C LEU A 398 -1.43 -3.53 -7.24
N PHE A 399 -2.75 -3.67 -7.30
CA PHE A 399 -3.36 -4.30 -8.47
C PHE A 399 -3.49 -3.38 -9.68
N THR A 400 -3.57 -2.05 -9.62
CA THR A 400 -3.53 -1.27 -10.88
C THR A 400 -2.14 -1.32 -11.50
N HIS A 401 -1.08 -1.29 -10.69
CA HIS A 401 0.28 -1.46 -11.21
C HIS A 401 0.53 -2.89 -11.69
N GLU A 402 0.16 -3.90 -10.90
CA GLU A 402 0.35 -5.31 -11.27
C GLU A 402 -0.59 -5.78 -12.37
N ILE A 403 -1.88 -5.44 -12.39
CA ILE A 403 -2.79 -5.81 -13.50
C ILE A 403 -2.37 -5.12 -14.78
N ARG A 404 -1.94 -3.83 -14.74
CA ARG A 404 -1.39 -3.18 -15.94
C ARG A 404 -0.10 -3.88 -16.39
N TRP A 405 0.74 -4.29 -15.47
CA TRP A 405 1.96 -5.05 -15.77
C TRP A 405 1.64 -6.42 -16.36
N TRP A 406 0.75 -7.20 -15.76
CA TRP A 406 0.31 -8.53 -16.22
C TRP A 406 -0.41 -8.46 -17.57
N ALA A 407 -1.20 -7.42 -17.80
CA ALA A 407 -1.79 -7.11 -19.10
C ALA A 407 -0.70 -6.85 -20.15
N ARG A 408 0.35 -6.09 -19.80
CA ARG A 408 1.52 -5.86 -20.67
C ARG A 408 2.37 -7.10 -20.86
N GLU A 409 2.55 -7.96 -19.85
CA GLU A 409 3.25 -9.24 -19.95
C GLU A 409 2.48 -10.20 -20.86
N SER A 410 1.16 -10.27 -20.69
CA SER A 410 0.27 -11.03 -21.57
C SER A 410 0.33 -10.54 -23.02
N LEU A 411 0.48 -9.23 -23.26
CA LEU A 411 0.73 -8.69 -24.60
C LEU A 411 2.10 -9.08 -25.14
N ALA A 412 3.14 -8.95 -24.32
CA ALA A 412 4.51 -9.32 -24.66
C ALA A 412 4.64 -10.80 -25.03
N GLN A 413 4.08 -11.71 -24.22
CA GLN A 413 4.07 -13.14 -24.51
C GLN A 413 3.28 -13.45 -25.79
N LYS A 414 2.14 -12.79 -26.01
CA LYS A 414 1.37 -12.92 -27.27
C LYS A 414 2.13 -12.38 -28.47
N TRP A 415 2.91 -11.32 -28.29
CA TRP A 415 3.70 -10.70 -29.35
C TRP A 415 4.93 -11.55 -29.70
N LEU A 416 5.68 -12.04 -28.71
CA LEU A 416 6.73 -13.05 -28.88
C LEU A 416 6.20 -14.31 -29.59
N TYR A 417 5.02 -14.78 -29.19
CA TYR A 417 4.36 -15.90 -29.87
C TYR A 417 4.08 -15.56 -31.35
N ARG A 418 3.61 -14.35 -31.66
CA ARG A 418 3.42 -13.92 -33.05
C ARG A 418 4.72 -13.90 -33.84
N CYS A 419 5.81 -13.35 -33.29
CA CYS A 419 7.11 -13.31 -33.94
C CYS A 419 7.69 -14.71 -34.17
N LYS A 420 7.61 -15.58 -33.16
CA LYS A 420 8.10 -16.97 -33.25
C LYS A 420 7.34 -17.81 -34.29
N TYR A 421 6.04 -17.55 -34.50
CA TYR A 421 5.19 -18.40 -35.33
C TYR A 421 4.63 -17.72 -36.60
N GLY A 422 5.02 -16.48 -36.91
CA GLY A 422 4.57 -15.76 -38.11
C GLY A 422 3.06 -15.46 -38.16
N VAL A 423 2.39 -15.39 -37.01
CA VAL A 423 0.92 -15.27 -36.91
C VAL A 423 0.49 -13.83 -37.22
N THR A 424 -0.35 -13.65 -38.26
CA THR A 424 -0.84 -12.32 -38.70
C THR A 424 -2.12 -11.89 -37.95
N PRO A 425 -2.46 -10.59 -37.87
CA PRO A 425 -3.64 -10.09 -37.13
C PRO A 425 -5.00 -10.63 -37.62
N SER A 426 -5.07 -11.19 -38.82
CA SER A 426 -6.26 -11.83 -39.40
C SER A 426 -6.55 -13.24 -38.85
N ASP A 427 -5.70 -13.78 -37.98
CA ASP A 427 -5.92 -15.10 -37.40
C ASP A 427 -7.14 -15.11 -36.47
N THR A 428 -8.22 -15.72 -36.94
CA THR A 428 -9.53 -15.88 -36.26
C THR A 428 -9.41 -16.52 -34.87
N LYS A 429 -8.36 -17.30 -34.64
CA LYS A 429 -8.04 -17.95 -33.36
C LYS A 429 -7.59 -16.97 -32.27
N LEU A 430 -7.05 -15.81 -32.65
CA LEU A 430 -6.66 -14.76 -31.71
C LEU A 430 -7.84 -13.84 -31.38
N LEU A 431 -8.69 -13.56 -32.37
CA LEU A 431 -9.94 -12.83 -32.16
C LEU A 431 -10.92 -13.59 -31.25
N SER A 432 -10.93 -14.92 -31.29
CA SER A 432 -11.73 -15.73 -30.36
C SER A 432 -11.18 -15.70 -28.92
N LEU A 433 -9.85 -15.64 -28.74
CA LEU A 433 -9.23 -15.45 -27.42
C LEU A 433 -9.50 -14.06 -26.83
N LEU A 434 -9.56 -13.01 -27.67
CA LEU A 434 -9.94 -11.65 -27.25
C LEU A 434 -11.41 -11.53 -26.85
N LYS A 435 -12.31 -12.31 -27.47
CA LYS A 435 -13.74 -12.36 -27.11
C LYS A 435 -14.00 -12.92 -25.72
N GLY A 436 -13.07 -13.69 -25.15
CA GLY A 436 -13.16 -14.25 -23.80
C GLY A 436 -12.62 -13.35 -22.69
N MET A 437 -12.01 -12.19 -23.01
CA MET A 437 -11.45 -11.29 -22.00
C MET A 437 -12.52 -10.41 -21.37
N PRO A 438 -12.44 -10.15 -20.05
CA PRO A 438 -13.24 -9.12 -19.41
C PRO A 438 -13.05 -7.76 -20.11
N PRO A 439 -14.12 -6.96 -20.27
CA PRO A 439 -14.04 -5.66 -20.93
C PRO A 439 -12.97 -4.75 -20.35
N GLU A 440 -12.76 -4.76 -19.03
CA GLU A 440 -11.78 -3.87 -18.38
C GLU A 440 -10.34 -4.20 -18.78
N VAL A 441 -10.04 -5.49 -18.98
CA VAL A 441 -8.73 -5.95 -19.45
C VAL A 441 -8.57 -5.59 -20.92
N ARG A 442 -9.59 -5.84 -21.75
CA ARG A 442 -9.57 -5.49 -23.17
C ARG A 442 -9.39 -3.99 -23.39
N ASP A 443 -10.09 -3.16 -22.63
CA ASP A 443 -10.07 -1.70 -22.77
C ASP A 443 -8.78 -1.09 -22.21
N ALA A 444 -8.15 -1.72 -21.21
CA ALA A 444 -6.80 -1.36 -20.76
C ALA A 444 -5.70 -1.77 -21.76
N LEU A 445 -5.92 -2.85 -22.51
CA LEU A 445 -5.01 -3.38 -23.53
C LEU A 445 -5.12 -2.65 -24.88
N PHE A 446 -6.32 -2.20 -25.22
CA PHE A 446 -6.66 -1.51 -26.47
C PHE A 446 -7.54 -0.30 -26.13
N PRO A 447 -6.98 0.76 -25.52
CA PRO A 447 -7.75 1.98 -25.31
C PRO A 447 -8.28 2.45 -26.67
N ALA A 448 -9.58 2.75 -26.73
CA ALA A 448 -10.22 3.25 -27.94
C ALA A 448 -9.36 4.38 -28.52
N PRO A 449 -9.10 4.42 -29.84
CA PRO A 449 -8.20 5.39 -30.43
C PRO A 449 -8.72 6.80 -30.18
N THR A 450 -8.22 7.45 -29.14
CA THR A 450 -8.44 8.87 -28.90
C THR A 450 -7.50 9.63 -29.82
N HIS A 451 -8.04 10.10 -30.95
CA HIS A 451 -7.44 11.08 -31.87
C HIS A 451 -6.30 10.63 -32.80
N LEU A 452 -6.46 9.51 -33.52
CA LEU A 452 -5.62 9.21 -34.71
C LEU A 452 -6.38 9.20 -36.06
N ASP A 453 -7.60 9.73 -36.10
CA ASP A 453 -8.27 10.10 -37.36
C ASP A 453 -8.12 11.60 -37.64
N ALA A 454 -6.88 12.01 -37.90
CA ALA A 454 -6.62 13.14 -38.78
C ALA A 454 -5.80 12.61 -39.95
N ARG A 455 -6.48 11.97 -40.91
CA ARG A 455 -5.88 11.71 -42.22
C ARG A 455 -5.41 13.06 -42.77
N PRO A 456 -4.13 13.21 -43.18
CA PRO A 456 -3.72 14.41 -43.87
C PRO A 456 -4.57 14.54 -45.14
N LYS A 457 -5.24 15.69 -45.31
CA LYS A 457 -5.89 16.05 -46.58
C LYS A 457 -4.84 15.88 -47.67
N ALA A 458 -5.14 15.06 -48.66
CA ALA A 458 -4.34 14.94 -49.86
C ALA A 458 -4.15 16.35 -50.45
N ILE A 459 -2.91 16.81 -50.48
CA ILE A 459 -2.53 17.98 -51.29
C ILE A 459 -2.56 17.47 -52.73
N SER A 460 -3.63 17.78 -53.44
CA SER A 460 -3.70 17.57 -54.88
C SER A 460 -2.75 18.56 -55.55
N ASN A 461 -1.58 18.09 -55.94
CA ASN A 461 -0.79 18.77 -56.95
C ASN A 461 -1.40 18.44 -58.31
N THR A 462 -2.20 19.37 -58.83
CA THR A 462 -2.50 19.45 -60.26
C THR A 462 -1.56 20.50 -60.85
N PRO A 463 -0.90 20.24 -61.99
CA PRO A 463 0.12 21.12 -62.56
C PRO A 463 -0.36 22.53 -62.90
#